data_AF-A0A835N2Q3-F1
#
_entry.id   AF-A0A835N2Q3-F1
#
_cell.length_a   1.000
_cell.length_b   1.000
_cell.length_c   1.000
_cell.angle_alpha   90.00
_cell.angle_beta   90.00
_cell.angle_gamma   90.00
#
_symmetry.space_group_name_H-M   'P 1'
#
loop_
_entity.id
_entity.type
_entity.pdbx_description
1 polymer ?
#
loop_
_entity_poly.entity_id
_entity_poly.type
_entity_poly.pdbx_seq_one_letter_code
_entity_poly.pdbx_strand_id
1 'polypeptide(L)'
;MLILPLKTQVIPSGLVPKSPKKLPFHHNTSLTVSLTIGTPQNVSMVIDTGSELSWLHCNKTLSYPTTFDPNRSTSYQTIPCSSPTCTNRTQDFPIPTSCDSNNLCHAILSYVDAFSSDGNLALL
;
A
#
# COMPACT_ATOMS: atom_id res chain seq x y z
N MET A 1 19.10 -34.47 -11.91
CA MET A 1 18.75 -33.08 -11.55
C MET A 1 19.53 -32.15 -12.47
N LEU A 2 18.85 -31.31 -13.26
CA LEU A 2 19.52 -30.22 -14.00
C LEU A 2 19.69 -29.03 -13.04
N ILE A 3 20.94 -28.64 -12.80
CA ILE A 3 21.27 -27.41 -12.08
C ILE A 3 21.57 -26.36 -13.15
N LEU A 4 20.65 -25.41 -13.35
CA LEU A 4 20.92 -24.25 -14.19
C LEU A 4 21.66 -23.19 -13.35
N PRO A 5 22.88 -22.77 -13.75
CA PRO A 5 23.59 -21.72 -13.04
C PRO A 5 22.90 -20.37 -13.30
N LEU A 6 22.48 -19.68 -12.24
CA LEU A 6 22.05 -18.29 -12.33
C LEU A 6 23.27 -17.42 -12.59
N LYS A 7 23.33 -16.80 -13.79
CA LYS A 7 24.25 -15.71 -14.09
C LYS A 7 23.55 -14.39 -13.82
N THR A 8 24.01 -13.65 -12.81
CA THR A 8 23.64 -12.26 -12.60
C THR A 8 24.54 -11.36 -13.44
N GLN A 9 23.95 -10.40 -14.15
CA GLN A 9 24.69 -9.40 -14.93
C GLN A 9 24.39 -8.02 -14.33
N VAL A 10 25.43 -7.31 -13.91
CA VAL A 10 25.32 -5.95 -13.39
C VAL A 10 25.18 -5.02 -14.58
N ILE A 11 23.98 -4.45 -14.76
CA ILE A 11 23.71 -3.48 -15.82
C ILE A 11 24.04 -2.08 -15.27
N PRO A 12 24.91 -1.29 -15.93
CA PRO A 12 25.19 0.08 -15.54
C PRO A 12 23.90 0.92 -15.50
N SER A 13 23.70 1.68 -14.41
CA SER A 13 22.46 2.41 -14.15
C SER A 13 22.06 3.41 -15.26
N GLY A 14 22.99 3.83 -16.11
CA GLY A 14 22.76 4.74 -17.25
C GLY A 14 22.26 4.08 -18.53
N LEU A 15 22.29 2.74 -18.63
CA LEU A 15 21.87 1.99 -19.84
C LEU A 15 20.45 1.42 -19.75
N VAL A 16 19.79 1.55 -18.59
CA VAL A 16 18.40 1.11 -18.43
C VAL A 16 17.50 2.24 -18.91
N PRO A 17 16.69 2.05 -19.98
CA PRO A 17 15.69 3.05 -20.34
C PRO A 17 14.81 3.32 -19.12
N LYS A 18 14.71 4.60 -18.72
CA LYS A 18 13.74 5.04 -17.70
C LYS A 18 12.34 4.81 -18.27
N SER A 19 11.85 3.59 -18.11
CA SER A 19 10.46 3.27 -18.35
C SER A 19 9.63 4.10 -17.37
N PRO A 20 8.55 4.76 -17.82
CA PRO A 20 7.69 5.55 -16.93
C PRO A 20 7.03 4.69 -15.83
N LYS A 21 7.11 3.35 -15.94
CA LYS A 21 6.55 2.39 -14.98
C LYS A 21 7.60 1.78 -14.04
N LYS A 22 8.88 2.16 -14.15
CA LYS A 22 9.93 1.68 -13.26
C LYS A 22 10.18 2.69 -12.15
N LEU A 23 9.98 2.27 -10.92
CA LEU A 23 10.28 3.06 -9.73
C LEU A 23 11.57 2.54 -9.07
N PRO A 24 12.48 3.43 -8.66
CA PRO A 24 13.60 3.03 -7.82
C PRO A 24 13.05 2.61 -6.45
N PHE A 25 13.66 1.58 -5.88
CA PHE A 25 13.39 1.15 -4.51
C PHE A 25 14.67 1.21 -3.69
N HIS A 26 14.49 1.41 -2.39
CA HIS A 26 15.55 1.30 -1.40
C HIS A 26 15.47 -0.08 -0.74
N HIS A 27 16.63 -0.69 -0.50
CA HIS A 27 16.74 -1.96 0.22
C HIS A 27 17.61 -1.74 1.46
N ASN A 28 17.01 -1.93 2.64
CA ASN A 28 17.72 -1.98 3.91
C ASN A 28 17.24 -3.21 4.71
N THR A 29 16.32 -3.02 5.65
CA THR A 29 15.62 -4.11 6.36
C THR A 29 14.39 -4.61 5.59
N SER A 30 13.80 -3.74 4.76
CA SER A 30 12.70 -4.04 3.85
C SER A 30 12.92 -3.34 2.50
N LEU A 31 12.13 -3.72 1.49
CA LEU A 31 12.07 -3.03 0.20
C LEU A 31 11.07 -1.87 0.30
N THR A 32 11.51 -0.64 0.07
CA THR A 32 10.65 0.54 0.15
C THR A 32 10.70 1.39 -1.10
N VAL A 33 9.56 1.97 -1.48
CA VAL A 33 9.43 2.91 -2.60
C VAL A 33 8.89 4.24 -2.13
N SER A 34 9.35 5.33 -2.75
CA SER A 34 8.79 6.67 -2.54
C SER A 34 7.77 6.97 -3.63
N LEU A 35 6.55 7.31 -3.21
CA LEU A 35 5.43 7.64 -4.08
C LEU A 35 4.87 9.01 -3.73
N THR A 36 4.34 9.70 -4.73
CA THR A 36 3.53 10.90 -4.54
C THR A 36 2.07 10.49 -4.64
N ILE A 37 1.34 10.65 -3.55
CA ILE A 37 -0.05 10.20 -3.41
C ILE A 37 -0.95 11.40 -3.10
N GLY A 38 -2.19 11.34 -3.60
CA GLY A 38 -3.20 12.36 -3.37
C GLY A 38 -2.84 13.69 -4.04
N THR A 39 -3.20 14.80 -3.37
CA THR A 39 -2.82 16.15 -3.81
C THR A 39 -1.56 16.61 -3.09
N PRO A 40 -0.43 16.74 -3.80
CA PRO A 40 0.62 15.73 -3.78
C PRO A 40 1.33 15.64 -2.43
N GLN A 41 1.37 14.45 -1.85
CA GLN A 41 2.12 14.14 -0.64
C GLN A 41 3.11 13.00 -0.89
N ASN A 42 4.37 13.21 -0.53
CA ASN A 42 5.40 12.18 -0.65
C ASN A 42 5.32 11.22 0.53
N VAL A 43 5.19 9.93 0.25
CA VAL A 43 5.15 8.87 1.24
C VAL A 43 6.15 7.76 0.89
N SER A 44 6.67 7.09 1.91
CA SER A 44 7.49 5.89 1.76
C SER A 44 6.63 4.68 2.10
N MET A 45 6.58 3.69 1.21
CA MET A 45 5.77 2.49 1.37
C MET A 45 6.65 1.25 1.26
N VAL A 46 6.35 0.22 2.04
CA VAL A 46 6.96 -1.10 1.90
C VAL A 46 6.34 -1.82 0.70
N ILE A 47 7.18 -2.47 -0.11
CA ILE A 47 6.70 -3.38 -1.17
C ILE A 47 6.39 -4.72 -0.50
N ASP A 48 5.10 -4.97 -0.28
CA ASP A 48 4.58 -6.26 0.14
C ASP A 48 3.84 -6.92 -1.03
N THR A 49 4.43 -7.97 -1.60
CA THR A 49 3.82 -8.75 -2.68
C THR A 49 2.89 -9.85 -2.17
N GLY A 50 2.81 -10.04 -0.85
CA GLY A 50 2.01 -11.08 -0.19
C GLY A 50 0.68 -10.58 0.35
N SER A 51 0.41 -9.28 0.30
CA SER A 51 -0.85 -8.66 0.77
C SER A 51 -1.77 -8.25 -0.37
N GLU A 52 -3.07 -8.25 -0.12
CA GLU A 52 -4.12 -7.89 -1.10
C GLU A 52 -4.30 -6.38 -1.27
N LEU A 53 -3.97 -5.58 -0.24
CA LEU A 53 -4.26 -4.15 -0.19
C LEU A 53 -3.02 -3.31 0.14
N SER A 54 -2.94 -2.15 -0.50
CA SER A 54 -2.02 -1.09 -0.09
C SER A 54 -2.67 -0.20 0.97
N TRP A 55 -1.94 0.09 2.05
CA TRP A 55 -2.42 0.96 3.12
C TRP A 55 -1.40 2.05 3.48
N LEU A 56 -1.91 3.16 4.02
CA LEU A 56 -1.12 4.31 4.46
C LEU A 56 -1.46 4.62 5.91
N HIS A 57 -0.43 4.87 6.71
CA HIS A 57 -0.62 5.36 8.07
C HIS A 57 -1.03 6.83 8.01
N CYS A 58 -2.23 7.15 8.51
CA CYS A 58 -2.78 8.51 8.46
C CYS A 58 -2.53 9.31 9.74
N ASN A 59 -2.24 8.66 10.86
CA ASN A 59 -2.03 9.32 12.14
C ASN A 59 -0.54 9.39 12.48
N LYS A 60 0.00 10.59 12.72
CA LYS A 60 1.42 10.73 13.02
C LYS A 60 1.73 10.20 14.42
N THR A 61 2.54 9.15 14.51
CA THR A 61 3.08 8.64 15.77
C THR A 61 4.60 8.73 15.77
N LEU A 62 5.23 8.68 16.95
CA LEU A 62 6.69 8.70 17.09
C LEU A 62 7.37 7.57 16.32
N SER A 63 6.72 6.42 16.21
CA SER A 63 7.23 5.22 15.53
C SER A 63 7.07 5.26 14.01
N TYR A 64 6.14 6.07 13.49
CA TYR A 64 5.82 6.14 12.06
C TYR A 64 5.86 7.59 11.58
N PRO A 65 7.05 8.13 11.27
CA PRO A 65 7.23 9.55 10.96
C PRO A 65 6.72 9.94 9.57
N THR A 66 6.61 8.98 8.64
CA THR A 66 6.07 9.19 7.30
C THR A 66 4.60 8.79 7.26
N THR A 67 3.72 9.79 7.33
CA THR A 67 2.26 9.60 7.30
C THR A 67 1.62 10.40 6.18
N PHE A 68 0.54 9.88 5.65
CA PHE A 68 -0.33 10.62 4.74
C PHE A 68 -1.29 11.48 5.57
N ASP A 69 -1.49 12.75 5.22
CA ASP A 69 -2.48 13.60 5.88
C ASP A 69 -3.74 13.73 5.01
N PRO A 70 -4.85 13.06 5.37
CA PRO A 70 -6.08 13.11 4.58
C PRO A 70 -6.61 14.54 4.37
N ASN A 71 -6.43 15.43 5.35
CA ASN A 71 -6.95 16.81 5.28
C ASN A 71 -6.19 17.68 4.29
N ARG A 72 -4.96 17.29 3.92
CA ARG A 72 -4.12 18.00 2.97
C ARG A 72 -4.26 17.48 1.53
N SER A 73 -5.05 16.44 1.32
CA SER A 73 -5.28 15.87 -0.01
C SER A 73 -6.69 16.18 -0.49
N THR A 74 -6.82 17.03 -1.50
CA THR A 74 -8.13 17.36 -2.10
C THR A 74 -8.75 16.21 -2.88
N SER A 75 -7.96 15.20 -3.24
CA SER A 75 -8.41 13.99 -3.92
C SER A 75 -8.77 12.85 -2.96
N TYR A 76 -8.48 12.99 -1.66
CA TYR A 76 -8.85 12.01 -0.65
C TYR A 76 -10.37 11.98 -0.46
N GLN A 77 -10.96 10.79 -0.56
CA GLN A 77 -12.39 10.57 -0.34
C GLN A 77 -12.60 9.30 0.47
N THR A 78 -13.33 9.40 1.58
CA THR A 78 -13.75 8.25 2.38
C THR A 78 -14.77 7.40 1.63
N ILE A 79 -14.73 6.08 1.80
CA ILE A 79 -15.73 5.18 1.23
C ILE A 79 -16.87 4.95 2.24
N PRO A 80 -18.13 5.36 1.94
CA PRO A 80 -19.27 5.05 2.79
C PRO A 80 -19.56 3.54 2.83
N CYS A 81 -20.11 3.05 3.93
CA CYS A 81 -20.41 1.62 4.07
C CYS A 81 -21.46 1.10 3.08
N SER A 82 -22.35 1.99 2.59
CA SER A 82 -23.32 1.65 1.54
C SER A 82 -22.70 1.55 0.13
N SER A 83 -21.40 1.86 -0.03
CA SER A 83 -20.73 1.79 -1.32
C SER A 83 -20.65 0.34 -1.82
N PRO A 84 -20.83 0.09 -3.13
CA PRO A 84 -20.58 -1.21 -3.72
C PRO A 84 -19.19 -1.78 -3.41
N THR A 85 -18.18 -0.92 -3.25
CA THR A 85 -16.83 -1.34 -2.83
C THR A 85 -16.82 -2.00 -1.46
N CYS A 86 -17.73 -1.60 -0.57
CA CYS A 86 -17.86 -2.15 0.77
C CYS A 86 -18.83 -3.32 0.87
N THR A 87 -19.80 -3.42 -0.04
CA THR A 87 -20.84 -4.46 0.02
C THR A 87 -20.56 -5.65 -0.88
N ASN A 88 -19.75 -5.47 -1.94
CA ASN A 88 -19.41 -6.54 -2.85
C ASN A 88 -18.26 -7.37 -2.26
N ARG A 89 -18.43 -8.70 -2.21
CA ARG A 89 -17.32 -9.60 -1.93
C ARG A 89 -16.37 -9.58 -3.12
N THR A 90 -15.24 -8.90 -2.99
CA THR A 90 -14.15 -9.00 -3.96
C THR A 90 -13.13 -10.03 -3.49
N GLN A 91 -12.29 -10.50 -4.41
CA GLN A 91 -11.19 -11.40 -4.08
C GLN A 91 -10.10 -10.69 -3.24
N ASP A 92 -10.13 -9.36 -3.22
CA ASP A 92 -9.15 -8.52 -2.54
C ASP A 92 -9.39 -8.46 -1.02
N PHE A 93 -10.54 -8.96 -0.52
CA PHE A 93 -10.89 -8.95 0.90
C PHE A 93 -11.11 -10.38 1.41
N PRO A 94 -10.08 -11.05 1.96
CA PRO A 94 -10.24 -12.37 2.57
C PRO A 94 -11.15 -12.32 3.80
N ILE A 95 -11.20 -11.17 4.49
CA ILE A 95 -12.13 -10.88 5.59
C ILE A 95 -13.17 -9.87 5.08
N PRO A 96 -14.48 -10.13 5.23
CA PRO A 96 -15.50 -9.17 4.82
C PRO A 96 -15.31 -7.81 5.49
N THR A 97 -15.48 -6.75 4.70
CA THR A 97 -15.57 -5.39 5.19
C THR A 97 -16.76 -5.22 6.14
N SER A 98 -16.65 -4.26 7.06
CA SER A 98 -17.65 -3.93 8.08
C SER A 98 -17.93 -2.43 8.07
N CYS A 99 -18.93 -1.97 8.81
CA CYS A 99 -19.19 -0.54 8.98
C CYS A 99 -18.60 -0.05 10.32
N ASP A 100 -17.85 1.04 10.30
CA ASP A 100 -17.44 1.72 11.54
C ASP A 100 -18.60 2.55 12.14
N SER A 101 -18.35 3.19 13.28
CA SER A 101 -19.34 4.06 13.95
C SER A 101 -19.76 5.30 13.15
N ASN A 102 -18.98 5.68 12.13
CA ASN A 102 -19.25 6.80 11.24
C ASN A 102 -19.91 6.36 9.92
N ASN A 103 -20.33 5.09 9.81
CA ASN A 103 -20.81 4.47 8.57
C ASN A 103 -19.80 4.52 7.41
N LEU A 104 -18.50 4.44 7.72
CA LEU A 104 -17.43 4.28 6.75
C LEU A 104 -17.09 2.80 6.58
N CYS A 105 -16.53 2.47 5.42
CA CYS A 105 -16.16 1.11 5.08
C CYS A 105 -14.87 0.71 5.79
N HIS A 106 -15.01 -0.12 6.81
CA HIS A 106 -13.93 -0.63 7.63
C HIS A 106 -13.40 -1.96 7.10
N ALA A 107 -12.09 -2.04 6.93
CA ALA A 107 -11.39 -3.22 6.45
C ALA A 107 -10.34 -3.67 7.47
N ILE A 108 -10.13 -4.99 7.54
CA ILE A 108 -9.09 -5.61 8.37
C ILE A 108 -8.17 -6.40 7.43
N LEU A 109 -6.89 -6.10 7.50
CA LEU A 109 -5.83 -6.82 6.82
C LEU A 109 -5.14 -7.74 7.83
N SER A 110 -5.04 -9.02 7.49
CA SER A 110 -4.38 -10.03 8.32
C SER A 110 -3.18 -10.60 7.60
N TYR A 111 -2.07 -10.69 8.30
CA TYR A 111 -0.81 -11.21 7.81
C TYR A 111 -0.60 -12.67 8.23
N VAL A 112 0.27 -13.39 7.51
CA VAL A 112 0.57 -14.81 7.77
C VAL A 112 1.24 -15.07 9.12
N ASP A 113 1.81 -14.05 9.73
CA ASP A 113 2.44 -14.06 11.06
C ASP A 113 1.43 -13.78 12.20
N ALA A 114 0.13 -13.80 11.88
CA ALA A 114 -0.98 -13.50 12.78
C ALA A 114 -1.03 -12.06 13.30
N PHE A 115 -0.24 -11.14 12.74
CA PHE A 115 -0.47 -9.72 12.92
C PHE A 115 -1.61 -9.24 12.02
N SER A 116 -2.31 -8.20 12.47
CA SER A 116 -3.34 -7.55 11.69
C SER A 116 -3.23 -6.04 11.78
N SER A 117 -3.82 -5.37 10.81
CA SER A 117 -3.99 -3.92 10.78
C SER A 117 -5.38 -3.61 10.27
N ASP A 118 -6.02 -2.61 10.85
CA ASP A 118 -7.38 -2.22 10.52
C ASP A 118 -7.46 -0.73 10.16
N GLY A 119 -8.52 -0.36 9.44
CA GLY A 119 -8.74 1.02 9.04
C GLY A 119 -9.89 1.18 8.06
N ASN A 120 -10.15 2.42 7.67
CA ASN A 120 -11.21 2.76 6.73
C ASN A 120 -10.67 2.84 5.30
N LEU A 121 -11.41 2.24 4.36
CA LEU A 121 -11.10 2.34 2.93
C LEU A 121 -11.31 3.78 2.43
N ALA A 122 -10.43 4.19 1.51
CA ALA A 122 -10.47 5.50 0.91
C ALA A 122 -10.03 5.45 -0.56
N LEU A 123 -10.51 6.43 -1.32
CA LEU A 123 -9.99 6.78 -2.63
C LEU A 123 -9.00 7.95 -2.46
N LEU A 124 -7.96 7.96 -3.28
CA LEU A 124 -6.83 8.90 -3.21
C LEU A 124 -6.66 9.68 -4.51
#